data_AF-A0A523S2Q8-F1
#
_entry.id   AF-A0A523S2Q8-F1
#
_cell.length_a   1.000
_cell.length_b   1.000
_cell.length_c   1.000
_cell.angle_alpha   90.00
_cell.angle_beta   90.00
_cell.angle_gamma   90.00
#
_symmetry.space_group_name_H-M   'P 1'
#
loop_
_entity.id
_entity.type
_entity.pdbx_description
1 polymer ?
#
loop_
_entity_poly.entity_id
_entity_poly.type
_entity_poly.pdbx_seq_one_letter_code
_entity_poly.pdbx_strand_id
1 'polypeptide(L)'
;MASEIYVKVISHYLNEAKKEEQDGNKELQAVSLEEAAEVLHESGRIAEATDHLGHAIELYIQLADEAATSEDPESSSRLYGKAAECALKLDDKEKHEAFHSMASEKAESAAEYYQELGVPELATIWLRTAGKEALVTESPKMIEKSIELLTKSAEGFRDVNEPKEAFEDLFTVFETRFLHHAKKLRPIKATIKLMDEAAATVQDEVMIAIVTLVRALNTGNHIGALLILQENEEDMLDKADRIRKLIEHSKKVRPTK
;
A
#
# COMPACT_ATOMS: atom_id res chain seq x y z
N MET A 1 30.30 16.73 -18.96
CA MET A 1 29.23 16.07 -19.74
C MET A 1 28.07 15.62 -18.85
N ALA A 2 28.24 14.69 -17.89
CA ALA A 2 27.14 14.30 -16.98
C ALA A 2 26.58 15.47 -16.13
N SER A 3 27.46 16.31 -15.58
CA SER A 3 27.05 17.51 -14.81
C SER A 3 26.21 18.53 -15.62
N GLU A 4 26.42 18.65 -16.93
CA GLU A 4 25.63 19.56 -17.78
C GLU A 4 24.22 19.03 -18.04
N ILE A 5 24.05 17.70 -18.09
CA ILE A 5 22.75 17.07 -18.25
C ILE A 5 21.92 17.30 -16.98
N TYR A 6 22.50 17.05 -15.80
CA TYR A 6 21.82 17.31 -14.52
C TYR A 6 21.37 18.76 -14.40
N VAL A 7 22.22 19.73 -14.73
CA VAL A 7 21.84 21.15 -14.69
C VAL A 7 20.66 21.46 -15.61
N LYS A 8 20.62 20.89 -16.82
CA LYS A 8 19.50 21.10 -17.76
C LYS A 8 18.20 20.48 -17.26
N VAL A 9 18.24 19.26 -16.73
CA VAL A 9 17.04 18.56 -16.23
C VAL A 9 16.50 19.27 -14.99
N ILE A 10 17.37 19.62 -14.04
CA ILE A 10 16.97 20.40 -12.85
C ILE A 10 16.35 21.73 -13.28
N SER A 11 16.97 22.45 -14.21
CA SER A 11 16.44 23.72 -14.70
C SER A 11 15.09 23.56 -15.40
N HIS A 12 14.88 22.45 -16.11
CA HIS A 12 13.61 22.15 -16.76
C HIS A 12 12.49 22.02 -15.73
N TYR A 13 12.65 21.13 -14.75
CA TYR A 13 11.63 20.91 -13.73
C TYR A 13 11.39 22.12 -12.83
N LEU A 14 12.44 22.87 -12.45
CA LEU A 14 12.25 24.09 -11.66
C LEU A 14 11.53 25.21 -12.45
N ASN A 15 11.75 25.30 -13.76
CA ASN A 15 11.00 26.23 -14.60
C ASN A 15 9.54 25.80 -14.76
N GLU A 16 9.28 24.49 -14.87
CA GLU A 16 7.91 23.95 -14.88
C GLU A 16 7.20 24.23 -13.55
N ALA A 17 7.83 23.94 -12.41
CA ALA A 17 7.27 24.24 -11.09
C ALA A 17 6.88 25.72 -10.96
N LYS A 18 7.74 26.62 -11.42
CA LYS A 18 7.47 28.07 -11.43
C LYS A 18 6.33 28.46 -12.37
N LYS A 19 6.22 27.81 -13.53
CA LYS A 19 5.12 28.04 -14.46
C LYS A 19 3.80 27.58 -13.84
N GLU A 20 3.75 26.40 -13.25
CA GLU A 20 2.55 25.86 -12.62
C GLU A 20 2.14 26.68 -11.38
N GLU A 21 3.09 27.22 -10.62
CA GLU A 21 2.82 28.21 -9.57
C GLU A 21 2.09 29.45 -10.12
N GLN A 22 2.58 30.01 -11.24
CA GLN A 22 1.97 31.18 -11.89
C GLN A 22 0.57 30.89 -12.45
N ASP A 23 0.38 29.67 -12.96
CA ASP A 23 -0.89 29.18 -13.48
C ASP A 23 -1.86 28.78 -12.34
N GLY A 24 -1.39 28.78 -11.08
CA GLY A 24 -2.18 28.42 -9.89
C GLY A 24 -2.38 26.92 -9.69
N ASN A 25 -1.62 26.09 -10.40
CA ASN A 25 -1.73 24.64 -10.39
C ASN A 25 -0.78 24.01 -9.37
N LYS A 26 -1.20 24.04 -8.10
CA LYS A 26 -0.40 23.53 -6.97
C LYS A 26 -0.01 22.05 -7.11
N GLU A 27 -0.85 21.21 -7.70
CA GLU A 27 -0.55 19.78 -7.80
C GLU A 27 0.59 19.53 -8.80
N LEU A 28 0.53 20.12 -9.99
CA LEU A 28 1.62 20.00 -10.96
C LEU A 28 2.89 20.71 -10.47
N GLN A 29 2.75 21.83 -9.75
CA GLN A 29 3.89 22.46 -9.08
C GLN A 29 4.59 21.49 -8.12
N ALA A 30 3.83 20.80 -7.25
CA ALA A 30 4.40 19.83 -6.31
C ALA A 30 5.10 18.67 -7.01
N VAL A 31 4.49 18.12 -8.08
CA VAL A 31 5.10 17.06 -8.89
C VAL A 31 6.40 17.53 -9.53
N SER A 32 6.43 18.71 -10.16
CA SER A 32 7.67 19.24 -10.75
C SER A 32 8.77 19.50 -9.70
N LEU A 33 8.40 19.90 -8.48
CA LEU A 33 9.36 20.06 -7.37
C LEU A 33 9.94 18.73 -6.91
N GLU A 34 9.11 17.68 -6.85
CA GLU A 34 9.52 16.32 -6.50
C GLU A 34 10.52 15.76 -7.53
N GLU A 35 10.19 15.87 -8.81
CA GLU A 35 11.08 15.47 -9.92
C GLU A 35 12.40 16.25 -9.91
N ALA A 36 12.36 17.56 -9.66
CA ALA A 36 13.58 18.35 -9.50
C ALA A 36 14.44 17.85 -8.33
N ALA A 37 13.80 17.50 -7.21
CA ALA A 37 14.49 17.03 -6.02
C ALA A 37 15.18 15.68 -6.22
N GLU A 38 14.57 14.75 -6.96
CA GLU A 38 15.20 13.47 -7.30
C GLU A 38 16.50 13.69 -8.08
N VAL A 39 16.46 14.52 -9.11
CA VAL A 39 17.62 14.80 -9.95
C VAL A 39 18.69 15.59 -9.17
N LEU A 40 18.28 16.49 -8.27
CA LEU A 40 19.18 17.18 -7.35
C LEU A 40 19.88 16.20 -6.41
N HIS A 41 19.15 15.24 -5.84
CA HIS A 41 19.68 14.21 -4.96
C HIS A 41 20.72 13.34 -5.68
N GLU A 42 20.40 12.85 -6.90
CA GLU A 42 21.34 12.09 -7.74
C GLU A 42 22.62 12.87 -8.08
N SER A 43 22.49 14.19 -8.26
CA SER A 43 23.63 15.08 -8.53
C SER A 43 24.45 15.44 -7.27
N GLY A 44 24.05 14.97 -6.09
CA GLY A 44 24.70 15.26 -4.81
C GLY A 44 24.33 16.60 -4.17
N ARG A 45 23.34 17.32 -4.72
CA ARG A 45 22.85 18.62 -4.23
C ARG A 45 21.75 18.42 -3.18
N ILE A 46 22.10 17.70 -2.12
CA ILE A 46 21.14 17.17 -1.14
C ILE A 46 20.31 18.27 -0.46
N ALA A 47 20.94 19.37 -0.03
CA ALA A 47 20.24 20.45 0.66
C ALA A 47 19.12 21.06 -0.19
N GLU A 48 19.38 21.29 -1.48
CA GLU A 48 18.38 21.85 -2.40
C GLU A 48 17.27 20.83 -2.68
N ALA A 49 17.60 19.55 -2.82
CA ALA A 49 16.59 18.48 -2.93
C ALA A 49 15.67 18.47 -1.70
N THR A 50 16.25 18.60 -0.50
CA THR A 50 15.49 18.66 0.75
C THR A 50 14.53 19.84 0.78
N ASP A 51 14.99 21.04 0.39
CA ASP A 51 14.14 22.23 0.35
C ASP A 51 12.97 22.07 -0.63
N HIS A 52 13.21 21.49 -1.81
CA HIS A 52 12.14 21.26 -2.80
C HIS A 52 11.14 20.19 -2.37
N LEU A 53 11.59 19.09 -1.75
CA LEU A 53 10.69 18.09 -1.16
C LEU A 53 9.86 18.67 -0.02
N GLY A 54 10.46 19.53 0.82
CA GLY A 54 9.73 20.24 1.87
C GLY A 54 8.57 21.07 1.31
N HIS A 55 8.82 21.85 0.26
CA HIS A 55 7.77 22.61 -0.41
C HIS A 55 6.71 21.73 -1.09
N ALA A 56 7.11 20.61 -1.71
CA ALA A 56 6.15 19.67 -2.31
C ALA A 56 5.21 19.06 -1.24
N ILE A 57 5.75 18.69 -0.06
CA ILE A 57 4.96 18.22 1.08
C ILE A 57 3.93 19.27 1.51
N GLU A 58 4.33 20.53 1.67
CA GLU A 58 3.43 21.62 2.05
C GLU A 58 2.28 21.79 1.05
N LEU A 59 2.57 21.75 -0.25
CA LEU A 59 1.56 21.83 -1.31
C LEU A 59 0.60 20.64 -1.28
N TYR A 60 1.11 19.42 -1.11
CA TYR A 60 0.27 18.22 -1.03
C TYR A 60 -0.66 18.23 0.19
N ILE A 61 -0.17 18.65 1.36
CA ILE A 61 -1.00 18.80 2.57
C ILE A 61 -2.08 19.86 2.34
N GLN A 62 -1.71 21.02 1.80
CA GLN A 62 -2.66 22.09 1.53
C GLN A 62 -3.78 21.61 0.60
N LEU A 63 -3.43 20.92 -0.48
CA LEU A 63 -4.41 20.35 -1.40
C LEU A 63 -5.27 19.26 -0.75
N ALA A 64 -4.67 18.43 0.12
CA ALA A 64 -5.38 17.35 0.80
C ALA A 64 -6.44 17.90 1.76
N ASP A 65 -6.11 18.99 2.45
CA ASP A 65 -7.03 19.69 3.35
C ASP A 65 -8.12 20.45 2.58
N GLU A 66 -7.76 21.11 1.47
CA GLU A 66 -8.73 21.74 0.55
C GLU A 66 -9.74 20.69 0.03
N ALA A 67 -9.25 19.54 -0.44
CA ALA A 67 -10.09 18.43 -0.93
C ALA A 67 -11.01 17.86 0.15
N ALA A 68 -10.52 17.72 1.39
CA ALA A 68 -11.34 17.24 2.51
C ALA A 68 -12.53 18.19 2.81
N THR A 69 -12.40 19.48 2.50
CA THR A 69 -13.49 20.45 2.70
C THR A 69 -14.46 20.54 1.52
N SER A 70 -14.07 20.08 0.34
CA SER A 70 -14.84 20.25 -0.92
C SER A 70 -15.67 19.03 -1.32
N GLU A 71 -16.02 18.15 -0.38
CA GLU A 71 -16.70 16.87 -0.65
C GLU A 71 -15.96 15.97 -1.65
N ASP A 72 -14.63 16.11 -1.78
CA ASP A 72 -13.77 15.22 -2.58
C ASP A 72 -12.88 14.39 -1.64
N PRO A 73 -13.45 13.39 -0.94
CA PRO A 73 -12.69 12.57 -0.01
C PRO A 73 -11.63 11.70 -0.72
N GLU A 74 -11.79 11.48 -2.03
CA GLU A 74 -10.89 10.66 -2.83
C GLU A 74 -9.52 11.31 -3.00
N SER A 75 -9.53 12.58 -3.41
CA SER A 75 -8.30 13.34 -3.61
C SER A 75 -7.52 13.52 -2.31
N SER A 76 -8.21 13.67 -1.18
CA SER A 76 -7.56 13.90 0.12
C SER A 76 -6.64 12.74 0.55
N SER A 77 -7.13 11.48 0.46
CA SER A 77 -6.32 10.31 0.80
C SER A 77 -5.07 10.19 -0.09
N ARG A 78 -5.25 10.33 -1.40
CA ARG A 78 -4.17 10.26 -2.40
C ARG A 78 -3.08 11.32 -2.15
N LEU A 79 -3.48 12.55 -1.84
CA LEU A 79 -2.54 13.66 -1.61
C LEU A 79 -1.74 13.48 -0.32
N TYR A 80 -2.36 12.96 0.75
CA TYR A 80 -1.61 12.56 1.94
C TYR A 80 -0.63 11.40 1.66
N GLY A 81 -0.99 10.44 0.81
CA GLY A 81 -0.06 9.41 0.33
C GLY A 81 1.17 9.99 -0.37
N LYS A 82 0.98 10.95 -1.28
CA LYS A 82 2.10 11.66 -1.95
C LYS A 82 2.99 12.43 -0.95
N ALA A 83 2.38 13.09 0.04
CA ALA A 83 3.14 13.74 1.10
C ALA A 83 3.97 12.73 1.92
N ALA A 84 3.43 11.53 2.16
CA ALA A 84 4.14 10.43 2.84
C ALA A 84 5.34 9.93 2.04
N GLU A 85 5.20 9.79 0.71
CA GLU A 85 6.31 9.39 -0.18
C GLU A 85 7.44 10.42 -0.16
N CYS A 86 7.09 11.72 -0.23
CA CYS A 86 8.07 12.80 -0.11
C CYS A 86 8.76 12.80 1.26
N ALA A 87 8.02 12.56 2.35
CA ALA A 87 8.60 12.43 3.69
C ALA A 87 9.58 11.25 3.79
N LEU A 88 9.27 10.12 3.13
CA LEU A 88 10.19 8.98 3.06
C LEU A 88 11.48 9.32 2.30
N LYS A 89 11.38 10.07 1.20
CA LYS A 89 12.55 10.57 0.44
C LYS A 89 13.46 11.48 1.28
N LEU A 90 12.90 12.12 2.32
CA LEU A 90 13.64 12.91 3.32
C LEU A 90 14.17 12.09 4.50
N ASP A 91 13.97 10.76 4.51
CA ASP A 91 14.21 9.86 5.66
C ASP A 91 13.44 10.28 6.94
N ASP A 92 12.34 11.04 6.78
CA ASP A 92 11.46 11.49 7.86
C ASP A 92 10.38 10.44 8.11
N LYS A 93 10.77 9.35 8.79
CA LYS A 93 9.90 8.21 9.09
C LYS A 93 8.69 8.57 9.95
N GLU A 94 8.83 9.55 10.83
CA GLU A 94 7.74 10.01 11.68
C GLU A 94 6.65 10.68 10.85
N LYS A 95 7.03 11.60 9.95
CA LYS A 95 6.06 12.21 9.03
C LYS A 95 5.51 11.21 8.02
N HIS A 96 6.34 10.30 7.51
CA HIS A 96 5.88 9.24 6.62
C HIS A 96 4.77 8.40 7.26
N GLU A 97 4.96 7.93 8.50
CA GLU A 97 3.92 7.22 9.25
C GLU A 97 2.68 8.10 9.47
N ALA A 98 2.88 9.36 9.90
CA ALA A 98 1.77 10.27 10.18
C ALA A 98 0.90 10.55 8.94
N PHE A 99 1.54 10.79 7.78
CA PHE A 99 0.84 11.05 6.52
C PHE A 99 0.08 9.82 6.01
N HIS A 100 0.66 8.61 6.08
CA HIS A 100 -0.09 7.39 5.75
C HIS A 100 -1.24 7.10 6.73
N SER A 101 -1.08 7.42 8.02
CA SER A 101 -2.18 7.33 8.98
C SER A 101 -3.33 8.25 8.60
N MET A 102 -3.04 9.49 8.20
CA MET A 102 -4.05 10.43 7.72
C MET A 102 -4.67 9.97 6.39
N ALA A 103 -3.87 9.49 5.44
CA ALA A 103 -4.36 8.92 4.18
C ALA A 103 -5.35 7.77 4.42
N SER A 104 -5.06 6.90 5.38
CA SER A 104 -5.95 5.81 5.82
C SER A 104 -7.28 6.34 6.37
N GLU A 105 -7.25 7.34 7.25
CA GLU A 105 -8.46 7.95 7.82
C GLU A 105 -9.32 8.66 6.76
N LYS A 106 -8.69 9.31 5.78
CA LYS A 106 -9.41 9.94 4.65
C LYS A 106 -10.06 8.91 3.74
N ALA A 107 -9.37 7.79 3.47
CA ALA A 107 -9.94 6.69 2.70
C ALA A 107 -11.12 6.01 3.43
N GLU A 108 -11.09 5.89 4.77
CA GLU A 108 -12.26 5.43 5.52
C GLU A 108 -13.43 6.40 5.38
N SER A 109 -13.18 7.70 5.47
CA SER A 109 -14.22 8.72 5.29
C SER A 109 -14.84 8.64 3.89
N ALA A 110 -14.03 8.38 2.85
CA ALA A 110 -14.51 8.13 1.49
C ALA A 110 -15.37 6.85 1.42
N ALA A 111 -14.96 5.78 2.10
CA ALA A 111 -15.73 4.54 2.15
C ALA A 111 -17.10 4.74 2.80
N GLU A 112 -17.15 5.47 3.92
CA GLU A 112 -18.39 5.81 4.61
C GLU A 112 -19.32 6.64 3.71
N TYR A 113 -18.79 7.65 3.03
CA TYR A 113 -19.55 8.46 2.08
C TYR A 113 -20.20 7.61 0.97
N TYR A 114 -19.44 6.73 0.32
CA TYR A 114 -20.00 5.85 -0.72
C TYR A 114 -20.98 4.82 -0.18
N GLN A 115 -20.77 4.36 1.05
CA GLN A 115 -21.71 3.47 1.73
C GLN A 115 -23.06 4.16 1.97
N GLU A 116 -23.05 5.45 2.36
CA GLU A 116 -24.26 6.26 2.55
C GLU A 116 -24.99 6.55 1.23
N LEU A 117 -24.24 6.72 0.13
CA LEU A 117 -24.80 6.85 -1.21
C LEU A 117 -25.34 5.53 -1.80
N GLY A 118 -25.14 4.41 -1.10
CA GLY A 118 -25.59 3.09 -1.56
C GLY A 118 -24.76 2.54 -2.72
N VAL A 119 -23.47 2.88 -2.78
CA VAL A 119 -22.50 2.37 -3.77
C VAL A 119 -21.48 1.47 -3.07
N PRO A 120 -21.87 0.23 -2.67
CA PRO A 120 -21.04 -0.64 -1.85
C PRO A 120 -19.73 -1.07 -2.52
N GLU A 121 -19.68 -1.12 -3.85
CA GLU A 121 -18.47 -1.44 -4.61
C GLU A 121 -17.37 -0.38 -4.36
N LEU A 122 -17.74 0.90 -4.45
CA LEU A 122 -16.80 2.00 -4.18
C LEU A 122 -16.43 2.07 -2.70
N ALA A 123 -17.40 1.87 -1.81
CA ALA A 123 -17.12 1.79 -0.37
C ALA A 123 -16.07 0.71 -0.05
N THR A 124 -16.20 -0.46 -0.70
CA THR A 124 -15.27 -1.58 -0.54
C THR A 124 -13.87 -1.24 -1.06
N ILE A 125 -13.76 -0.63 -2.24
CA ILE A 125 -12.48 -0.17 -2.79
C ILE A 125 -11.79 0.82 -1.85
N TRP A 126 -12.55 1.75 -1.26
CA TRP A 126 -12.00 2.73 -0.32
C TRP A 126 -11.61 2.12 1.03
N LEU A 127 -12.32 1.10 1.53
CA LEU A 127 -11.87 0.31 2.68
C LEU A 127 -10.55 -0.43 2.40
N ARG A 128 -10.40 -1.00 1.21
CA ARG A 128 -9.12 -1.59 0.78
C ARG A 128 -8.01 -0.57 0.81
N THR A 129 -8.23 0.61 0.20
CA THR A 129 -7.25 1.70 0.18
C THR A 129 -6.86 2.08 1.60
N ALA A 130 -7.83 2.32 2.48
CA ALA A 130 -7.58 2.66 3.87
C ALA A 130 -6.75 1.58 4.61
N GLY A 131 -7.05 0.31 4.34
CA GLY A 131 -6.31 -0.82 4.91
C GLY A 131 -4.88 -0.94 4.38
N LYS A 132 -4.64 -0.60 3.11
CA LYS A 132 -3.30 -0.56 2.51
C LYS A 132 -2.47 0.61 3.05
N GLU A 133 -3.04 1.80 3.11
CA GLU A 133 -2.40 2.99 3.73
C GLU A 133 -2.00 2.70 5.18
N ALA A 134 -2.89 2.07 5.95
CA ALA A 134 -2.59 1.65 7.31
C ALA A 134 -1.45 0.62 7.40
N LEU A 135 -1.29 -0.25 6.40
CA LEU A 135 -0.25 -1.27 6.42
C LEU A 135 1.15 -0.67 6.19
N VAL A 136 1.25 0.37 5.36
CA VAL A 136 2.52 1.00 5.00
C VAL A 136 3.20 1.68 6.19
N THR A 137 2.43 2.11 7.20
CA THR A 137 3.01 2.75 8.39
C THR A 137 3.87 1.80 9.23
N GLU A 138 3.71 0.48 9.09
CA GLU A 138 4.34 -0.57 9.90
C GLU A 138 4.13 -0.47 11.43
N SER A 139 3.28 0.45 11.90
CA SER A 139 3.09 0.67 13.32
C SER A 139 2.08 -0.31 13.92
N PRO A 140 2.28 -0.82 15.17
CA PRO A 140 1.44 -1.89 15.71
C PRO A 140 -0.06 -1.58 15.74
N LYS A 141 -0.43 -0.32 15.99
CA LYS A 141 -1.82 0.13 15.98
C LYS A 141 -2.42 0.06 14.57
N MET A 142 -1.67 0.54 13.58
CA MET A 142 -2.12 0.60 12.19
C MET A 142 -2.09 -0.77 11.51
N ILE A 143 -1.22 -1.69 11.95
CA ILE A 143 -1.25 -3.10 11.54
C ILE A 143 -2.59 -3.75 11.94
N GLU A 144 -3.05 -3.55 13.17
CA GLU A 144 -4.34 -4.11 13.62
C GLU A 144 -5.51 -3.44 12.86
N LYS A 145 -5.42 -2.12 12.61
CA LYS A 145 -6.39 -1.37 11.77
C LYS A 145 -6.42 -1.92 10.33
N SER A 146 -5.27 -2.16 9.71
CA SER A 146 -5.14 -2.72 8.37
C SER A 146 -5.79 -4.10 8.28
N ILE A 147 -5.53 -4.97 9.26
CA ILE A 147 -6.17 -6.30 9.34
C ILE A 147 -7.69 -6.16 9.38
N GLU A 148 -8.23 -5.24 10.18
CA GLU A 148 -9.67 -5.01 10.27
C GLU A 148 -10.25 -4.53 8.94
N LEU A 149 -9.68 -3.47 8.37
CA LEU A 149 -10.18 -2.84 7.15
C LEU A 149 -10.10 -3.76 5.93
N LEU A 150 -8.98 -4.46 5.75
CA LEU A 150 -8.83 -5.44 4.66
C LEU A 150 -9.75 -6.65 4.85
N THR A 151 -10.05 -7.05 6.08
CA THR A 151 -11.06 -8.10 6.32
C THR A 151 -12.46 -7.62 5.92
N LYS A 152 -12.86 -6.40 6.29
CA LYS A 152 -14.14 -5.79 5.87
C LYS A 152 -14.21 -5.61 4.35
N SER A 153 -13.12 -5.19 3.73
CA SER A 153 -13.00 -5.07 2.27
C SER A 153 -13.21 -6.42 1.59
N ALA A 154 -12.58 -7.49 2.08
CA ALA A 154 -12.79 -8.83 1.54
C ALA A 154 -14.25 -9.30 1.65
N GLU A 155 -14.93 -8.96 2.76
CA GLU A 155 -16.36 -9.23 2.93
C GLU A 155 -17.20 -8.43 1.92
N GLY A 156 -16.91 -7.13 1.75
CA GLY A 156 -17.57 -6.29 0.76
C GLY A 156 -17.43 -6.82 -0.67
N PHE A 157 -16.22 -7.21 -1.09
CA PHE A 157 -15.98 -7.80 -2.41
C PHE A 157 -16.73 -9.12 -2.60
N ARG A 158 -16.82 -9.95 -1.57
CA ARG A 158 -17.61 -11.17 -1.61
C ARG A 158 -19.10 -10.86 -1.80
N ASP A 159 -19.62 -9.84 -1.12
CA ASP A 159 -21.03 -9.46 -1.17
C ASP A 159 -21.44 -8.90 -2.54
N VAL A 160 -20.51 -8.26 -3.26
CA VAL A 160 -20.71 -7.81 -4.66
C VAL A 160 -20.26 -8.84 -5.71
N ASN A 161 -20.05 -10.09 -5.30
CA ASN A 161 -19.68 -11.22 -6.16
C ASN A 161 -18.35 -11.04 -6.93
N GLU A 162 -17.37 -10.43 -6.27
CA GLU A 162 -15.98 -10.29 -6.73
C GLU A 162 -15.01 -11.15 -5.89
N PRO A 163 -15.14 -12.50 -5.93
CA PRO A 163 -14.36 -13.40 -5.07
C PRO A 163 -12.85 -13.34 -5.31
N LYS A 164 -12.40 -12.92 -6.50
CA LYS A 164 -10.97 -12.73 -6.78
C LYS A 164 -10.41 -11.56 -5.98
N GLU A 165 -11.14 -10.45 -5.94
CA GLU A 165 -10.77 -9.27 -5.16
C GLU A 165 -10.80 -9.53 -3.66
N ALA A 166 -11.80 -10.28 -3.19
CA ALA A 166 -11.86 -10.75 -1.81
C ALA A 166 -10.64 -11.63 -1.44
N PHE A 167 -10.20 -12.49 -2.35
CA PHE A 167 -9.04 -13.36 -2.15
C PHE A 167 -7.75 -12.56 -1.94
N GLU A 168 -7.49 -11.54 -2.77
CA GLU A 168 -6.30 -10.69 -2.67
C GLU A 168 -6.20 -9.95 -1.32
N ASP A 169 -7.34 -9.44 -0.83
CA ASP A 169 -7.41 -8.79 0.47
C ASP A 169 -7.19 -9.79 1.60
N LEU A 170 -7.78 -10.98 1.52
CA LEU A 170 -7.57 -12.05 2.50
C LEU A 170 -6.13 -12.57 2.51
N PHE A 171 -5.47 -12.65 1.35
CA PHE A 171 -4.06 -13.01 1.27
C PHE A 171 -3.19 -11.98 1.98
N THR A 172 -3.48 -10.69 1.78
CA THR A 172 -2.81 -9.60 2.49
C THR A 172 -3.06 -9.66 4.00
N VAL A 173 -4.31 -9.94 4.43
CA VAL A 173 -4.62 -10.18 5.85
C VAL A 173 -3.84 -11.37 6.42
N PHE A 174 -3.71 -12.46 5.65
CA PHE A 174 -2.92 -13.62 6.05
C PHE A 174 -1.46 -13.24 6.25
N GLU A 175 -0.84 -12.55 5.29
CA GLU A 175 0.55 -12.10 5.38
C GLU A 175 0.79 -11.26 6.62
N THR A 176 -0.05 -10.23 6.82
CA THR A 176 0.07 -9.32 7.97
C THR A 176 -0.07 -10.08 9.29
N ARG A 177 -1.07 -10.96 9.41
CA ARG A 177 -1.22 -11.81 10.61
C ARG A 177 -0.05 -12.76 10.79
N PHE A 178 0.47 -13.34 9.72
CA PHE A 178 1.57 -14.30 9.78
C PHE A 178 2.87 -13.62 10.20
N LEU A 179 3.18 -12.44 9.67
CA LEU A 179 4.40 -11.68 9.95
C LEU A 179 4.39 -11.04 11.35
N HIS A 180 3.26 -10.48 11.79
CA HIS A 180 3.18 -9.71 13.04
C HIS A 180 2.59 -10.51 14.21
N HIS A 181 1.78 -11.53 13.91
CA HIS A 181 1.05 -12.30 14.92
C HIS A 181 1.14 -13.81 14.70
N ALA A 182 2.29 -14.29 14.21
CA ALA A 182 2.53 -15.71 13.90
C ALA A 182 1.97 -16.66 14.96
N LYS A 183 2.10 -16.35 16.26
CA LYS A 183 1.66 -17.18 17.38
C LYS A 183 0.13 -17.29 17.53
N LYS A 184 -0.66 -16.33 17.01
CA LYS A 184 -2.13 -16.33 17.05
C LYS A 184 -2.69 -17.27 15.96
N LEU A 185 -2.62 -18.58 16.19
CA LEU A 185 -3.02 -19.61 15.22
C LEU A 185 -4.47 -19.54 14.76
N ARG A 186 -5.40 -19.25 15.68
CA ARG A 186 -6.84 -19.30 15.40
C ARG A 186 -7.26 -18.26 14.36
N PRO A 187 -6.89 -16.97 14.49
CA PRO A 187 -7.18 -15.99 13.45
C PRO A 187 -6.56 -16.32 12.09
N ILE A 188 -5.31 -16.82 12.05
CA ILE A 188 -4.66 -17.23 10.79
C ILE A 188 -5.45 -18.35 10.11
N LYS A 189 -5.86 -19.37 10.87
CA LYS A 189 -6.71 -20.47 10.34
C LYS A 189 -8.06 -19.97 9.82
N ALA A 190 -8.65 -18.97 10.46
CA ALA A 190 -9.91 -18.38 9.99
C ALA A 190 -9.71 -17.66 8.64
N THR A 191 -8.65 -16.87 8.48
CA THR A 191 -8.31 -16.23 7.21
C THR A 191 -8.07 -17.25 6.10
N ILE A 192 -7.29 -18.32 6.37
CA ILE A 192 -7.05 -19.40 5.39
C ILE A 192 -8.35 -20.07 4.95
N LYS A 193 -9.32 -20.27 5.86
CA LYS A 193 -10.63 -20.84 5.51
C LYS A 193 -11.40 -19.93 4.55
N LEU A 194 -11.40 -18.62 4.79
CA LEU A 194 -12.05 -17.66 3.90
C LEU A 194 -11.38 -17.62 2.52
N MET A 195 -10.04 -17.69 2.47
CA MET A 195 -9.29 -17.78 1.21
C MET A 195 -9.66 -19.04 0.42
N ASP A 196 -9.77 -20.18 1.10
CA ASP A 196 -10.17 -21.46 0.49
C ASP A 196 -11.60 -21.41 -0.09
N GLU A 197 -12.53 -20.77 0.62
CA GLU A 197 -13.90 -20.54 0.14
C GLU A 197 -13.93 -19.65 -1.11
N ALA A 198 -13.15 -18.56 -1.13
CA ALA A 198 -13.02 -17.69 -2.30
C ALA A 198 -12.39 -18.42 -3.50
N ALA A 199 -11.29 -19.14 -3.29
CA ALA A 199 -10.61 -19.92 -4.34
C ALA A 199 -11.52 -21.02 -4.92
N ALA A 200 -12.27 -21.73 -4.08
CA ALA A 200 -13.21 -22.78 -4.51
C ALA A 200 -14.36 -22.23 -5.37
N THR A 201 -14.77 -20.98 -5.13
CA THR A 201 -15.84 -20.32 -5.91
C THR A 201 -15.38 -20.04 -7.34
N VAL A 202 -14.11 -19.66 -7.52
CA VAL A 202 -13.55 -19.24 -8.82
C VAL A 202 -12.93 -20.41 -9.59
N GLN A 203 -12.50 -21.47 -8.90
CA GLN A 203 -11.75 -22.59 -9.47
C GLN A 203 -10.44 -22.14 -10.16
N ASP A 204 -9.83 -21.08 -9.62
CA ASP A 204 -8.57 -20.52 -10.12
C ASP A 204 -7.38 -21.32 -9.56
N GLU A 205 -6.59 -21.94 -10.45
CA GLU A 205 -5.49 -22.83 -10.06
C GLU A 205 -4.41 -22.09 -9.25
N VAL A 206 -4.14 -20.83 -9.57
CA VAL A 206 -3.15 -20.01 -8.85
C VAL A 206 -3.63 -19.74 -7.43
N MET A 207 -4.90 -19.38 -7.25
CA MET A 207 -5.48 -19.19 -5.91
C MET A 207 -5.45 -20.47 -5.08
N ILE A 208 -5.75 -21.62 -5.70
CA ILE A 208 -5.67 -22.93 -5.03
C ILE A 208 -4.22 -23.26 -4.62
N ALA A 209 -3.24 -22.96 -5.48
CA ALA A 209 -1.82 -23.13 -5.17
C ALA A 209 -1.41 -22.22 -3.99
N ILE A 210 -1.82 -20.95 -4.00
CA ILE A 210 -1.58 -20.01 -2.88
C ILE A 210 -2.21 -20.54 -1.59
N VAL A 211 -3.47 -21.01 -1.60
CA VAL A 211 -4.13 -21.58 -0.42
C VAL A 211 -3.37 -22.78 0.12
N THR A 212 -2.88 -23.65 -0.76
CA THR A 212 -2.08 -24.82 -0.39
C THR A 212 -0.75 -24.39 0.24
N LEU A 213 -0.11 -23.37 -0.33
CA LEU A 213 1.13 -22.78 0.18
C LEU A 213 0.93 -22.19 1.58
N VAL A 214 -0.10 -21.37 1.79
CA VAL A 214 -0.36 -20.75 3.11
C VAL A 214 -0.72 -21.78 4.18
N ARG A 215 -1.38 -22.89 3.80
CA ARG A 215 -1.61 -24.05 4.69
C ARG A 215 -0.30 -24.71 5.09
N ALA A 216 0.62 -24.91 4.15
CA ALA A 216 1.95 -25.45 4.43
C ALA A 216 2.74 -24.53 5.39
N LEU A 217 2.73 -23.22 5.15
CA LEU A 217 3.34 -22.24 6.05
C LEU A 217 2.74 -22.27 7.47
N ASN A 218 1.41 -22.29 7.58
CA ASN A 218 0.71 -22.31 8.88
C ASN A 218 0.98 -23.58 9.70
N THR A 219 1.29 -24.68 9.03
CA THR A 219 1.69 -25.95 9.68
C THR A 219 3.19 -26.06 9.96
N GLY A 220 3.99 -25.06 9.55
CA GLY A 220 5.44 -25.06 9.68
C GLY A 220 6.19 -25.86 8.61
N ASN A 221 5.47 -26.36 7.60
CA ASN A 221 6.06 -27.06 6.47
C ASN A 221 6.61 -26.06 5.42
N HIS A 222 7.66 -25.34 5.80
CA HIS A 222 8.30 -24.35 4.93
C HIS A 222 8.96 -24.97 3.69
N ILE A 223 9.40 -26.23 3.76
CA ILE A 223 9.93 -26.97 2.60
C ILE A 223 8.80 -27.24 1.60
N GLY A 224 7.65 -27.72 2.06
CA GLY A 224 6.48 -27.91 1.20
C GLY A 224 6.00 -26.60 0.58
N ALA A 225 5.98 -25.50 1.34
CA ALA A 225 5.66 -24.18 0.81
C ALA A 225 6.64 -23.73 -0.29
N LEU A 226 7.93 -24.00 -0.13
CA LEU A 226 8.95 -23.69 -1.14
C LEU A 226 8.77 -24.51 -2.42
N LEU A 227 8.46 -25.80 -2.30
CA LEU A 227 8.21 -26.66 -3.46
C LEU A 227 6.97 -26.20 -4.24
N ILE A 228 5.88 -25.85 -3.55
CA ILE A 228 4.67 -25.30 -4.20
C ILE A 228 5.00 -24.00 -4.95
N LEU A 229 5.79 -23.11 -4.35
CA LEU A 229 6.24 -21.89 -5.03
C LEU A 229 7.04 -22.23 -6.29
N GLN A 230 8.00 -23.16 -6.22
CA GLN A 230 8.84 -23.54 -7.37
C GLN A 230 8.03 -24.18 -8.51
N GLU A 231 7.03 -24.99 -8.17
CA GLU A 231 6.17 -25.66 -9.17
C GLU A 231 5.26 -24.69 -9.91
N ASN A 232 4.96 -23.52 -9.33
CA ASN A 232 3.97 -22.55 -9.82
C ASN A 232 4.57 -21.14 -9.94
N GLU A 233 5.90 -21.02 -10.04
CA GLU A 233 6.61 -19.75 -9.90
C GLU A 233 6.26 -18.77 -11.03
N GLU A 234 6.12 -19.30 -12.25
CA GLU A 234 5.76 -18.53 -13.45
C GLU A 234 4.37 -17.87 -13.31
N ASP A 235 3.41 -18.59 -12.72
CA ASP A 235 2.04 -18.10 -12.53
C ASP A 235 1.90 -17.19 -11.29
N MET A 236 2.86 -17.26 -10.36
CA MET A 236 2.88 -16.45 -9.12
C MET A 236 3.96 -15.34 -9.13
N LEU A 237 4.47 -14.95 -10.29
CA LEU A 237 5.59 -14.00 -10.41
C LEU A 237 5.36 -12.69 -9.65
N ASP A 238 4.13 -12.15 -9.69
CA ASP A 238 3.76 -10.89 -9.03
C ASP A 238 3.78 -11.00 -7.48
N LYS A 239 3.72 -12.21 -6.94
CA LYS A 239 3.68 -12.51 -5.49
C LYS A 239 4.91 -13.26 -4.99
N ALA A 240 5.82 -13.68 -5.88
CA ALA A 240 6.94 -14.56 -5.53
C ALA A 240 7.81 -14.00 -4.40
N ASP A 241 8.16 -12.71 -4.44
CA ASP A 241 9.01 -12.09 -3.40
C ASP A 241 8.32 -12.02 -2.03
N ARG A 242 7.02 -11.69 -2.03
CA ARG A 242 6.19 -11.70 -0.83
C ARG A 242 6.11 -13.10 -0.22
N ILE A 243 5.89 -14.11 -1.06
CA ILE A 243 5.84 -15.52 -0.64
C ILE A 243 7.20 -15.98 -0.09
N ARG A 244 8.32 -15.62 -0.73
CA ARG A 244 9.67 -15.93 -0.24
C ARG A 244 9.90 -15.31 1.14
N LYS A 245 9.48 -14.05 1.36
CA LYS A 245 9.53 -13.40 2.68
C LYS A 245 8.74 -14.19 3.73
N LEU A 246 7.56 -14.72 3.39
CA LEU A 246 6.76 -15.56 4.29
C LEU A 246 7.44 -16.90 4.59
N ILE A 247 8.05 -17.56 3.60
CA ILE A 247 8.79 -18.82 3.78
C ILE A 247 9.97 -18.60 4.73
N GLU A 248 10.77 -17.55 4.52
CA GLU A 248 11.88 -17.19 5.40
C GLU A 248 11.41 -16.85 6.82
N HIS A 249 10.27 -16.17 6.94
CA HIS A 249 9.67 -15.92 8.26
C HIS A 249 9.23 -17.22 8.93
N SER A 250 8.58 -18.12 8.19
CA SER A 250 8.10 -19.42 8.70
C SER A 250 9.23 -20.27 9.29
N LYS A 251 10.43 -20.27 8.68
CA LYS A 251 11.61 -20.96 9.23
C LYS A 251 11.95 -20.53 10.66
N LYS A 252 11.68 -19.27 10.99
CA LYS A 252 11.99 -18.67 12.31
C LYS A 252 10.85 -18.88 13.31
N VAL A 253 9.60 -18.67 12.90
CA VAL A 253 8.45 -18.66 13.82
C VAL A 253 7.67 -19.98 13.90
N ARG A 254 7.90 -20.88 12.93
CA ARG A 254 7.29 -22.21 12.81
C ARG A 254 8.37 -23.23 12.41
N PRO A 255 9.48 -23.37 13.15
CA PRO A 255 10.49 -24.36 12.81
C PRO A 255 9.85 -25.75 12.84
N THR A 256 10.07 -26.52 11.77
CA THR A 256 9.68 -27.93 11.72
C THR A 256 10.35 -28.62 12.89
N LYS A 257 9.57 -29.30 13.74
CA LYS A 257 10.13 -30.18 14.76
C LYS A 257 10.72 -31.43 14.11
#